data_AF-F9Y7U2-F1
#
_entry.id   AF-F9Y7U2-F1
#
_cell.length_a   1.000
_cell.length_b   1.000
_cell.length_c   1.000
_cell.angle_alpha   90.00
_cell.angle_beta   90.00
_cell.angle_gamma   90.00
#
_symmetry.space_group_name_H-M   'P 1'
#
loop_
_entity.id
_entity.type
_entity.pdbx_description
1 polymer ?
#
loop_
_entity_poly.entity_id
_entity_poly.type
_entity_poly.pdbx_seq_one_letter_code
_entity_poly.pdbx_strand_id
1 'polypeptide(L)'
;MMDLMVFGALLVGVMAAGISGMLFQPGNWYTALRKPSWTPPPIAFPIAWTVLYLLMCVAGARVAGKSGADVALAFMAGQLAVNVLWTPVFFGLHRIRIGMGVIILLWLMVLGTLVLHWRIDWLAGLMLVPYLVWLTYAAALNLMIIRLNPFVVPIDPGQLRVGESGR
;
A
#
# COMPACT_ATOMS: atom_id res chain seq x y z
N MET A 1 23.76 -4.47 14.01
CA MET A 1 23.96 -5.22 12.74
C MET A 1 22.57 -5.45 12.16
N MET A 2 22.36 -5.22 10.86
CA MET A 2 21.04 -5.38 10.23
C MET A 2 20.69 -6.86 10.16
N ASP A 3 19.48 -7.25 10.57
CA ASP A 3 19.06 -8.64 10.52
C ASP A 3 18.65 -9.01 9.08
N LEU A 4 19.53 -9.78 8.41
CA LEU A 4 19.35 -10.14 7.01
C LEU A 4 18.24 -11.18 6.81
N MET A 5 17.90 -11.96 7.85
CA MET A 5 16.80 -12.93 7.78
C MET A 5 15.45 -12.21 7.79
N VAL A 6 15.27 -11.23 8.70
CA VAL A 6 14.06 -10.40 8.72
C VAL A 6 13.95 -9.58 7.44
N PHE A 7 15.06 -9.03 6.94
CA PHE A 7 15.07 -8.35 5.65
C PHE A 7 14.55 -9.26 4.52
N GLY A 8 15.08 -10.49 4.42
CA GLY A 8 14.66 -11.47 3.42
C GLY A 8 13.18 -11.87 3.55
N ALA A 9 12.69 -12.09 4.77
CA ALA A 9 11.29 -12.41 5.02
C ALA A 9 10.35 -11.25 4.63
N LEU A 10 10.71 -10.01 4.96
CA LEU A 10 9.97 -8.82 4.55
C LEU A 10 10.03 -8.63 3.04
N LEU A 11 11.17 -8.95 2.40
CA LEU A 11 11.30 -8.89 0.95
C LEU A 11 10.29 -9.83 0.27
N VAL A 12 10.13 -11.06 0.75
CA VAL A 12 9.09 -11.97 0.26
C VAL A 12 7.69 -11.40 0.46
N GLY A 13 7.43 -10.78 1.62
CA GLY A 13 6.16 -10.12 1.89
C GLY A 13 5.84 -8.97 0.93
N VAL A 14 6.81 -8.07 0.67
CA VAL A 14 6.58 -6.94 -0.25
C VAL A 14 6.49 -7.39 -1.71
N MET A 15 7.11 -8.52 -2.06
CA MET A 15 6.93 -9.13 -3.38
C MET A 15 5.47 -9.54 -3.61
N ALA A 16 4.76 -10.05 -2.60
CA ALA A 16 3.33 -10.33 -2.71
C ALA A 16 2.51 -9.04 -2.98
N ALA A 17 2.87 -7.93 -2.36
CA ALA A 17 2.26 -6.63 -2.60
C ALA A 17 2.57 -6.10 -4.01
N GLY A 18 3.81 -6.25 -4.47
CA GLY A 18 4.23 -5.93 -5.84
C GLY A 18 3.48 -6.75 -6.89
N ILE A 19 3.35 -8.07 -6.67
CA ILE A 19 2.59 -8.98 -7.54
C ILE A 19 1.12 -8.55 -7.59
N SER A 20 0.51 -8.22 -6.46
CA SER A 20 -0.86 -7.68 -6.42
C SER A 20 -1.01 -6.45 -7.33
N GLY A 21 -0.04 -5.52 -7.27
CA GLY A 21 0.05 -4.37 -8.18
C GLY A 21 0.15 -4.74 -9.66
N MET A 22 0.89 -5.79 -9.99
CA MET A 22 1.05 -6.29 -11.37
C MET A 22 -0.19 -7.02 -11.88
N LEU A 23 -0.93 -7.73 -11.02
CA LEU A 23 -2.14 -8.46 -11.39
C LEU A 23 -3.34 -7.54 -11.59
N PHE A 24 -3.40 -6.44 -10.84
CA PHE A 24 -4.52 -5.49 -10.83
C PHE A 24 -4.08 -4.10 -11.27
N GLN A 25 -3.57 -4.00 -12.51
CA GLN A 25 -3.10 -2.74 -13.08
C GLN A 25 -4.23 -1.73 -13.32
N PRO A 26 -3.93 -0.42 -13.31
CA PRO A 26 -4.88 0.62 -13.72
C PRO A 26 -5.14 0.54 -15.24
N GLY A 27 -6.08 -0.30 -15.67
CA GLY A 27 -6.46 -0.48 -17.08
C GLY A 27 -7.39 0.61 -17.63
N ASN A 28 -8.06 0.32 -18.76
CA ASN A 28 -8.96 1.25 -19.47
C ASN A 28 -10.00 1.89 -18.55
N TRP A 29 -10.56 1.09 -17.63
CA TRP A 29 -11.50 1.55 -16.61
C TRP A 29 -10.94 2.71 -15.78
N TYR A 30 -9.72 2.61 -15.26
CA TYR A 30 -9.14 3.65 -14.43
C TYR A 30 -8.89 4.93 -15.23
N THR A 31 -8.44 4.80 -16.48
CA THR A 31 -8.27 5.95 -17.41
C THR A 31 -9.59 6.68 -17.66
N ALA A 32 -10.70 5.97 -17.78
CA ALA A 32 -12.03 6.55 -18.03
C ALA A 32 -12.63 7.31 -16.83
N LEU A 33 -12.16 7.06 -15.60
CA LEU A 33 -12.64 7.77 -14.41
C LEU A 33 -12.30 9.27 -14.47
N ARG A 34 -13.20 10.11 -13.96
CA ARG A 34 -12.88 11.53 -13.71
C ARG A 34 -11.90 11.62 -12.53
N LYS A 35 -10.79 12.32 -12.73
CA LYS A 35 -9.67 12.43 -11.77
C LYS A 35 -9.29 13.91 -11.58
N PRO A 36 -8.79 14.31 -10.40
CA PRO A 36 -8.34 15.68 -10.19
C PRO A 36 -7.08 15.98 -11.00
N SER A 37 -6.84 17.27 -11.29
CA SER A 37 -5.68 17.75 -12.08
C SER A 37 -4.31 17.41 -11.49
N TRP A 38 -4.23 17.15 -10.18
CA TRP A 38 -3.01 16.80 -9.47
C TRP A 38 -2.73 15.28 -9.42
N THR A 39 -3.49 14.47 -10.16
CA THR A 39 -3.24 13.03 -10.30
C THR A 39 -1.85 12.81 -10.93
N PRO A 40 -1.00 11.92 -10.40
CA PRO A 40 0.36 11.83 -10.86
C PRO A 40 0.40 11.02 -12.17
N PRO A 41 1.48 11.12 -12.96
CA PRO A 41 1.64 10.28 -14.14
C PRO A 41 1.68 8.79 -13.73
N PRO A 42 1.19 7.86 -14.58
CA PRO A 42 1.10 6.43 -14.23
C PRO A 42 2.41 5.81 -13.74
N ILE A 43 3.55 6.27 -14.25
CA ILE A 43 4.88 5.79 -13.86
C ILE A 43 5.28 6.16 -12.42
N ALA A 44 4.67 7.18 -11.82
CA ALA A 44 4.98 7.59 -10.46
C ALA A 44 4.58 6.53 -9.43
N PHE A 45 3.50 5.78 -9.68
CA PHE A 45 3.02 4.74 -8.78
C PHE A 45 4.02 3.60 -8.58
N PRO A 46 4.52 2.91 -9.63
CA PRO A 46 5.50 1.83 -9.44
C PRO A 46 6.82 2.35 -8.85
N ILE A 47 7.29 3.54 -9.22
CA ILE A 47 8.51 4.13 -8.64
C ILE A 47 8.34 4.35 -7.14
N ALA A 48 7.24 5.01 -6.73
CA ALA A 48 6.96 5.26 -5.33
C ALA A 48 6.89 3.95 -4.53
N TRP A 49 6.11 2.98 -4.99
CA TRP A 49 5.97 1.69 -4.30
C TRP A 49 7.30 0.93 -4.20
N THR A 50 8.12 0.89 -5.25
CA THR A 50 9.44 0.24 -5.19
C THR A 50 10.32 0.87 -4.11
N VAL A 51 10.40 2.21 -4.06
CA VAL A 51 11.19 2.90 -3.02
C VAL A 51 10.63 2.60 -1.63
N LEU A 52 9.31 2.67 -1.46
CA LEU A 52 8.66 2.43 -0.18
C LEU A 52 8.87 0.99 0.31
N TYR A 53 8.78 -0.02 -0.56
CA TYR A 53 9.02 -1.41 -0.19
C TYR A 53 10.46 -1.65 0.28
N LEU A 54 11.45 -1.02 -0.37
CA LEU A 54 12.83 -1.09 0.09
C LEU A 54 12.99 -0.44 1.47
N LEU A 55 12.41 0.74 1.68
CA LEU A 55 12.43 1.43 2.97
C LEU A 55 11.76 0.59 4.08
N MET A 56 10.64 -0.08 3.80
CA MET A 56 9.98 -0.97 4.76
C MET A 56 10.87 -2.14 5.17
N CYS A 57 11.52 -2.80 4.19
CA CYS A 57 12.41 -3.92 4.46
C CYS A 57 13.61 -3.50 5.33
N VAL A 58 14.23 -2.36 5.01
CA VAL A 58 15.34 -1.80 5.80
C VAL A 58 14.86 -1.40 7.20
N ALA A 59 13.72 -0.71 7.32
CA ALA A 59 13.18 -0.29 8.61
C ALA A 59 12.90 -1.48 9.55
N GLY A 60 12.25 -2.54 9.04
CA GLY A 60 11.99 -3.74 9.82
C GLY A 60 13.27 -4.48 10.22
N ALA A 61 14.22 -4.63 9.31
CA ALA A 61 15.51 -5.27 9.58
C ALA A 61 16.39 -4.50 10.60
N ARG A 62 16.19 -3.18 10.73
CA ARG A 62 16.86 -2.34 11.75
C ARG A 62 16.27 -2.49 13.14
N VAL A 63 14.97 -2.79 13.23
CA VAL A 63 14.25 -2.96 14.51
C VAL A 63 14.38 -4.39 15.03
N ALA A 64 14.55 -5.37 14.14
CA ALA A 64 14.76 -6.77 14.48
C ALA A 64 15.85 -6.97 15.57
N GLY A 65 15.56 -7.87 16.52
CA GLY A 65 16.46 -8.21 17.64
C GLY A 65 16.55 -7.16 18.76
N LYS A 66 15.84 -6.03 18.65
CA LYS A 66 15.76 -5.02 19.72
C LYS A 66 14.56 -5.26 20.64
N SER A 67 14.61 -4.67 21.83
CA SER A 67 13.47 -4.71 22.75
C SER A 67 12.23 -4.06 22.12
N GLY A 68 11.08 -4.73 22.18
CA GLY A 68 9.82 -4.29 21.57
C GLY A 68 9.68 -4.55 20.06
N ALA A 69 10.66 -5.24 19.45
CA ALA A 69 10.65 -5.53 18.01
C ALA A 69 9.50 -6.45 17.58
N ASP A 70 9.07 -7.35 18.46
CA ASP A 70 7.96 -8.29 18.24
C ASP A 70 6.66 -7.56 17.87
N VAL A 71 6.24 -6.58 18.68
CA VAL A 71 5.03 -5.79 18.42
C VAL A 71 5.22 -4.91 17.19
N ALA A 72 6.39 -4.29 17.03
CA ALA A 72 6.68 -3.45 15.88
C ALA A 72 6.63 -4.23 14.55
N LEU A 73 7.22 -5.43 14.51
CA LEU A 73 7.22 -6.30 13.34
C LEU A 73 5.84 -6.92 13.09
N ALA A 74 5.05 -7.22 14.12
CA ALA A 74 3.66 -7.63 13.94
C ALA A 74 2.82 -6.54 13.26
N PHE A 75 2.98 -5.27 13.66
CA PHE A 75 2.37 -4.13 12.96
C PHE A 75 2.88 -3.98 11.52
N MET A 76 4.18 -4.19 11.27
CA MET A 76 4.76 -4.17 9.92
C MET A 76 4.16 -5.26 9.03
N ALA A 77 3.97 -6.48 9.54
CA ALA A 77 3.33 -7.57 8.81
C ALA A 77 1.84 -7.28 8.56
N GLY A 78 1.13 -6.76 9.58
CA GLY A 78 -0.28 -6.39 9.48
C GLY A 78 -0.54 -5.32 8.42
N GLN A 79 0.21 -4.22 8.44
CA GLN A 79 0.05 -3.18 7.42
C GLN A 79 0.35 -3.72 6.01
N LEU A 80 1.31 -4.63 5.87
CA LEU A 80 1.66 -5.20 4.57
C LEU A 80 0.54 -6.10 4.01
N ALA A 81 -0.13 -6.87 4.87
CA ALA A 81 -1.31 -7.64 4.48
C ALA A 81 -2.46 -6.73 4.01
N VAL A 82 -2.71 -5.63 4.71
CA VAL A 82 -3.73 -4.65 4.30
C VAL A 82 -3.31 -3.93 3.00
N ASN A 83 -2.01 -3.67 2.81
CA ASN A 83 -1.47 -3.09 1.58
C ASN A 83 -1.76 -3.98 0.37
N VAL A 84 -1.48 -5.28 0.47
CA VAL A 84 -1.77 -6.27 -0.59
C VAL A 84 -3.26 -6.27 -0.98
N LEU A 85 -4.15 -6.10 0.01
CA LEU A 85 -5.61 -6.14 -0.17
C LEU A 85 -6.16 -4.89 -0.88
N TRP A 86 -5.48 -3.75 -0.81
CA TRP A 86 -6.01 -2.51 -1.35
C TRP A 86 -6.14 -2.54 -2.88
N THR A 87 -5.10 -2.99 -3.59
CA THR A 87 -5.08 -3.00 -5.07
C THR A 87 -6.20 -3.87 -5.67
N PRO A 88 -6.43 -5.13 -5.22
CA PRO A 88 -7.53 -5.96 -5.71
C PRO A 88 -8.90 -5.35 -5.43
N VAL A 89 -9.09 -4.69 -4.28
CA VAL A 89 -10.37 -4.05 -3.93
C VAL A 89 -10.64 -2.82 -4.80
N PHE A 90 -9.63 -1.97 -5.00
CA PHE A 90 -9.78 -0.73 -5.75
C PHE A 90 -9.78 -0.97 -7.26
N PHE A 91 -8.74 -1.61 -7.80
CA PHE A 91 -8.54 -1.81 -9.23
C PHE A 91 -9.14 -3.10 -9.77
N GLY A 92 -9.22 -4.16 -8.95
CA GLY A 92 -9.85 -5.42 -9.39
C GLY A 92 -11.37 -5.37 -9.30
N LEU A 93 -11.90 -5.12 -8.11
CA LEU A 93 -13.36 -5.14 -7.85
C LEU A 93 -14.05 -3.82 -8.19
N HIS A 94 -13.32 -2.77 -8.55
CA HIS A 94 -13.84 -1.42 -8.78
C HIS A 94 -14.64 -0.86 -7.58
N ARG A 95 -14.41 -1.38 -6.37
CA ARG A 95 -15.14 -1.01 -5.15
C ARG A 95 -14.49 0.20 -4.48
N ILE A 96 -14.48 1.34 -5.17
CA ILE A 96 -13.74 2.55 -4.75
C ILE A 96 -14.08 3.05 -3.33
N ARG A 97 -15.33 2.86 -2.86
CA ARG A 97 -15.75 3.24 -1.49
C ARG A 97 -15.22 2.29 -0.42
N ILE A 98 -15.18 0.99 -0.71
CA ILE A 98 -14.57 -0.01 0.18
C ILE A 98 -13.05 0.17 0.16
N GLY A 99 -12.47 0.47 -1.01
CA GLY A 99 -11.07 0.86 -1.14
C GLY A 99 -10.68 2.03 -0.23
N MET A 100 -11.59 3.00 -0.01
CA MET A 100 -11.37 4.08 0.95
C MET A 100 -11.31 3.57 2.40
N GLY A 101 -12.17 2.63 2.78
CA GLY A 101 -12.08 2.01 4.11
C GLY A 101 -10.76 1.26 4.30
N VAL A 102 -10.34 0.50 3.29
CA VAL A 102 -9.08 -0.25 3.30
C VAL A 102 -7.87 0.69 3.38
N ILE A 103 -7.85 1.80 2.64
CA ILE A 103 -6.71 2.73 2.68
C ILE A 103 -6.62 3.51 3.99
N ILE A 104 -7.76 3.83 4.62
CA ILE A 104 -7.78 4.43 5.97
C ILE A 104 -7.23 3.44 7.00
N LEU A 105 -7.68 2.18 6.95
CA LEU A 105 -7.14 1.13 7.82
C LEU A 105 -5.63 0.97 7.63
N LEU A 106 -5.18 0.92 6.38
CA LEU A 106 -3.76 0.85 6.04
C LEU A 106 -2.99 2.03 6.62
N TRP A 107 -3.49 3.26 6.43
CA TRP A 107 -2.88 4.47 6.96
C TRP A 107 -2.70 4.42 8.48
N LEU A 108 -3.73 3.97 9.21
CA LEU A 108 -3.67 3.82 10.66
C LEU A 108 -2.67 2.76 11.09
N MET A 109 -2.61 1.62 10.39
CA MET A 109 -1.62 0.58 10.69
C MET A 109 -0.21 1.09 10.44
N VAL A 110 0.03 1.82 9.33
CA VAL A 110 1.33 2.40 9.01
C VAL A 110 1.75 3.47 10.01
N LEU A 111 0.82 4.31 10.49
CA LEU A 111 1.09 5.24 11.58
C LEU A 111 1.53 4.49 12.85
N GLY A 112 0.83 3.41 13.20
CA GLY A 112 1.22 2.53 14.31
C GLY A 112 2.62 1.94 14.13
N THR A 113 2.90 1.37 12.96
CA THR A 113 4.23 0.85 12.60
C THR A 113 5.30 1.93 12.73
N LEU A 114 5.05 3.14 12.21
CA LEU A 114 5.96 4.28 12.28
C LEU A 114 6.28 4.64 13.72
N VAL A 115 5.26 4.83 14.57
CA VAL A 115 5.46 5.22 15.98
C VAL A 115 6.23 4.15 16.75
N LEU A 116 5.90 2.87 16.54
CA LEU A 116 6.61 1.76 17.19
C LEU A 116 8.07 1.66 16.74
N HIS A 117 8.32 1.77 15.43
CA HIS A 117 9.68 1.76 14.89
C HIS A 117 10.47 2.96 15.38
N TRP A 118 9.88 4.16 15.42
CA TRP A 118 10.53 5.38 15.89
C TRP A 118 11.00 5.27 17.34
N ARG A 119 10.17 4.67 18.21
CA ARG A 119 10.52 4.47 19.63
C ARG A 119 11.70 3.52 19.84
N ILE A 120 11.89 2.55 18.94
CA ILE A 120 12.96 1.55 19.02
C ILE A 120 14.22 2.02 18.28
N ASP A 121 14.04 2.65 17.12
CA ASP A 121 15.07 3.15 16.23
C ASP A 121 14.52 4.33 15.43
N TRP A 122 14.89 5.55 15.83
CA TRP A 122 14.39 6.79 15.23
C TRP A 122 14.59 6.83 13.71
N LEU A 123 15.69 6.24 13.19
CA LEU A 123 15.97 6.21 11.76
C LEU A 123 15.05 5.21 11.03
N ALA A 124 14.70 4.08 11.67
CA ALA A 124 13.70 3.16 11.13
C ALA A 124 12.30 3.80 11.09
N GLY A 125 11.95 4.58 12.11
CA GLY A 125 10.72 5.39 12.10
C GLY A 125 10.73 6.43 10.98
N LEU A 126 11.84 7.14 10.79
CA LEU A 126 11.99 8.15 9.74
C LEU A 126 11.83 7.58 8.33
N MET A 127 12.34 6.36 8.09
CA MET A 127 12.18 5.65 6.81
C MET A 127 10.71 5.38 6.44
N LEU A 128 9.80 5.37 7.42
CA LEU A 128 8.36 5.16 7.19
C LEU A 128 7.57 6.46 6.99
N VAL A 129 8.18 7.64 7.22
CA VAL A 129 7.53 8.94 6.99
C VAL A 129 7.11 9.13 5.53
N PRO A 130 7.97 8.87 4.52
CA PRO A 130 7.57 8.97 3.11
C PRO A 130 6.38 8.08 2.77
N TYR A 131 6.26 6.92 3.43
CA TYR A 131 5.13 6.01 3.22
C TYR A 131 3.82 6.61 3.71
N LEU A 132 3.81 7.18 4.91
CA LEU A 132 2.61 7.81 5.46
C LEU A 132 2.17 9.02 4.62
N VAL A 133 3.13 9.80 4.11
CA VAL A 133 2.86 10.91 3.18
C VAL A 133 2.22 10.38 1.88
N TRP A 134 2.78 9.32 1.30
CA TRP A 134 2.24 8.70 0.09
C TRP A 134 0.81 8.16 0.30
N LEU A 135 0.54 7.51 1.43
CA LEU A 135 -0.81 7.03 1.74
C LEU A 135 -1.81 8.15 1.97
N THR A 136 -1.37 9.28 2.55
CA THR A 136 -2.20 10.47 2.71
C THR A 136 -2.62 11.01 1.33
N TYR A 137 -1.66 11.09 0.41
CA TYR A 137 -1.92 11.46 -0.98
C TYR A 137 -2.88 10.48 -1.67
N ALA A 138 -2.63 9.19 -1.56
CA ALA A 138 -3.48 8.15 -2.17
C ALA A 138 -4.91 8.15 -1.59
N ALA A 139 -5.08 8.39 -0.29
CA ALA A 139 -6.38 8.51 0.35
C ALA A 139 -7.14 9.75 -0.16
N ALA A 140 -6.46 10.89 -0.30
CA ALA A 140 -7.04 12.09 -0.91
C ALA A 140 -7.47 11.82 -2.36
N LEU A 141 -6.68 11.08 -3.13
CA LEU A 141 -6.99 10.72 -4.51
C LEU A 141 -8.22 9.81 -4.58
N ASN A 142 -8.27 8.77 -3.74
CA ASN A 142 -9.41 7.87 -3.64
C ASN A 142 -10.69 8.65 -3.27
N LEU A 143 -10.61 9.57 -2.29
CA LEU A 143 -11.74 10.41 -1.90
C LEU A 143 -12.23 11.26 -3.06
N MET A 144 -11.32 11.86 -3.83
CA MET A 144 -11.70 12.70 -4.96
C MET A 144 -12.30 11.88 -6.10
N ILE A 145 -11.80 10.68 -6.36
CA ILE A 145 -12.40 9.75 -7.32
C ILE A 145 -13.82 9.37 -6.91
N ILE A 146 -14.09 9.13 -5.62
CA ILE A 146 -15.45 8.89 -5.11
C ILE A 146 -16.37 10.09 -5.39
N ARG A 147 -15.89 11.32 -5.11
CA ARG A 147 -16.69 12.54 -5.32
C ARG A 147 -16.99 12.81 -6.79
N LEU A 148 -16.01 12.57 -7.66
CA LEU A 148 -16.13 12.83 -9.09
C LEU A 148 -16.88 11.72 -9.85
N ASN A 149 -16.99 10.52 -9.27
CA ASN A 149 -17.61 9.36 -9.90
C ASN A 149 -18.63 8.73 -8.92
N PRO A 150 -19.81 9.35 -8.74
CA PRO A 150 -20.81 8.89 -7.78
C PRO A 150 -21.40 7.51 -8.13
N PHE A 151 -21.39 7.17 -9.42
CA PHE A 151 -21.86 5.91 -9.98
C PHE A 151 -20.69 5.18 -10.64
N VAL A 152 -20.13 4.20 -9.93
CA VAL A 152 -19.14 3.25 -10.45
C VAL A 152 -19.72 1.86 -10.23
N VAL A 153 -19.80 1.07 -11.29
CA VAL A 153 -20.30 -0.30 -11.25
C VAL A 153 -19.18 -1.20 -10.72
N PRO A 154 -19.36 -1.85 -9.55
CA PRO A 154 -18.40 -2.82 -9.04
C PRO A 154 -18.36 -4.08 -9.91
N ILE A 155 -17.24 -4.79 -9.87
CA ILE A 155 -17.12 -6.15 -10.40
C ILE A 155 -17.39 -7.14 -9.25
N ASP A 156 -18.17 -8.18 -9.52
CA ASP A 156 -18.38 -9.25 -8.55
C ASP A 156 -17.18 -10.19 -8.50
N PRO A 157 -16.82 -10.74 -7.32
CA PRO A 157 -15.66 -11.62 -7.20
C PRO A 157 -15.65 -12.82 -8.16
N GLY A 158 -16.83 -13.36 -8.51
CA GLY A 158 -16.96 -14.47 -9.47
C GLY A 158 -16.74 -14.07 -10.93
N GLN A 159 -16.69 -12.77 -11.22
CA GLN A 159 -16.44 -12.21 -12.56
C GLN A 159 -15.01 -11.64 -12.69
N LEU A 160 -14.22 -11.68 -11.61
CA LEU A 160 -12.81 -11.27 -11.65
C LEU A 160 -12.02 -12.21 -12.57
N ARG A 161 -11.62 -11.72 -13.73
CA ARG A 161 -10.64 -12.39 -14.58
C ARG A 161 -9.27 -11.76 -14.35
N VAL A 162 -8.36 -12.53 -13.76
CA VAL A 162 -6.97 -12.11 -13.54
C VAL A 162 -6.35 -11.80 -14.91
N GLY A 163 -5.91 -10.55 -15.11
CA GLY A 163 -5.31 -10.10 -16.36
C GLY A 163 -6.25 -9.50 -17.42
N GLU A 164 -7.57 -9.42 -17.20
CA GLU A 164 -8.51 -8.77 -18.15
C GLU A 164 -8.95 -7.35 -17.73
N SER A 165 -8.20 -6.67 -16.85
CA SER A 165 -8.49 -5.28 -16.43
C SER A 165 -8.53 -4.25 -17.58
N GLY A 166 -8.24 -4.64 -18.83
CA GLY A 166 -8.28 -3.75 -19.98
C GLY A 166 -8.41 -4.44 -21.33
N ARG A 167 -9.59 -5.01 -21.65
CA ARG A 167 -10.11 -4.90 -23.01
C ARG A 167 -11.15 -3.80 -23.04
#